data_AF-A0A851ZFZ2-F1
#
_entry.id   AF-A0A851ZFZ2-F1
#
_cell.length_a   1.000
_cell.length_b   1.000
_cell.length_c   1.000
_cell.angle_alpha   90.00
_cell.angle_beta   90.00
_cell.angle_gamma   90.00
#
_symmetry.space_group_name_H-M   'P 1'
#
loop_
_entity.id
_entity.type
_entity.pdbx_description
1 polymer ?
#
loop_
_entity_poly.entity_id
_entity_poly.type
_entity_poly.pdbx_seq_one_letter_code
_entity_poly.pdbx_strand_id
1 'polypeptide(L)'
;RLEMRRFGVKVSMIEPGYFKTDMTNGKDLENHFLSIWDKLSEETKAVYGDNYVKEFLVVLRKSQKNCSPNLRLVTDCMEHALTSCYPRARYSAGWDAKLFYIPLSYLPSALTDLT
;
A
#
# COMPACT_ATOMS: atom_id res chain seq x y z
N ARG A 1 -11.30 -7.08 16.45
CA ARG A 1 -10.18 -7.17 17.45
C ARG A 1 -10.67 -7.19 18.90
N LEU A 2 -11.63 -6.33 19.29
CA LEU A 2 -12.24 -6.34 20.63
C LEU A 2 -13.04 -7.62 20.91
N GLU A 3 -13.74 -8.14 19.90
CA GLU A 3 -14.55 -9.37 20.04
C GLU A 3 -13.71 -10.63 20.27
N MET A 4 -12.48 -10.69 19.76
CA MET A 4 -11.60 -11.86 19.92
C MET A 4 -10.89 -11.89 21.28
N ARG A 5 -10.89 -10.78 22.04
CA ARG A 5 -10.29 -10.74 23.39
C ARG A 5 -10.94 -11.73 24.35
N ARG A 6 -12.26 -11.93 24.25
CA ARG A 6 -13.00 -12.86 25.11
C ARG A 6 -12.56 -14.32 24.95
N PHE A 7 -11.92 -14.64 23.83
CA PHE A 7 -11.41 -15.98 23.52
C PHE A 7 -9.91 -16.12 23.80
N GLY A 8 -9.29 -15.10 24.41
CA GLY A 8 -7.84 -15.08 24.68
C GLY A 8 -6.97 -14.93 23.43
N VAL A 9 -7.57 -14.72 22.25
CA VAL A 9 -6.86 -14.62 20.97
C VAL A 9 -6.37 -13.18 20.77
N LYS A 10 -5.04 -13.03 20.63
CA LYS A 10 -4.39 -11.76 20.31
C LYS A 10 -4.31 -11.62 18.78
N VAL A 11 -4.88 -10.54 18.23
CA VAL A 11 -4.86 -10.22 16.80
C VAL A 11 -3.99 -9.00 16.56
N SER A 12 -3.02 -9.13 15.66
CA SER A 12 -2.08 -8.09 15.23
C SER A 12 -2.23 -7.87 13.73
N MET A 13 -2.40 -6.63 13.30
CA MET A 13 -2.47 -6.25 11.89
C MET A 13 -1.08 -5.81 11.42
N ILE A 14 -0.62 -6.34 10.28
CA ILE A 14 0.66 -5.94 9.68
C ILE A 14 0.32 -5.25 8.37
N GLU A 15 0.61 -3.95 8.33
CA GLU A 15 0.38 -3.10 7.15
C GLU A 15 1.74 -2.85 6.49
N PRO A 16 2.05 -3.58 5.41
CA PRO A 16 3.27 -3.36 4.64
C PRO A 16 3.15 -2.05 3.84
N GLY A 17 4.22 -1.26 3.86
CA GLY A 17 4.41 -0.13 2.94
C GLY A 17 4.76 -0.60 1.52
N TYR A 18 5.34 0.29 0.74
CA TYR A 18 5.74 0.00 -0.64
C TYR A 18 7.00 -0.88 -0.66
N PHE A 19 6.80 -2.18 -0.92
CA PHE A 19 7.89 -3.14 -1.07
C PHE A 19 8.00 -3.68 -2.49
N LYS A 20 9.24 -3.98 -2.89
CA LYS A 20 9.53 -4.63 -4.15
C LYS A 20 9.22 -6.13 -4.02
N THR A 21 8.02 -6.50 -4.45
CA THR A 21 7.58 -7.90 -4.58
C THR A 21 7.22 -8.18 -6.04
N ASP A 22 7.01 -9.45 -6.41
CA ASP A 22 6.57 -9.82 -7.75
C ASP A 22 5.22 -9.19 -8.13
N MET A 23 4.36 -8.88 -7.13
CA MET A 23 3.13 -8.11 -7.34
C MET A 23 3.39 -6.65 -7.74
N THR A 24 4.54 -6.09 -7.34
CA THR A 24 4.96 -4.72 -7.67
C THR A 24 5.94 -4.70 -8.85
N ASN A 25 5.98 -5.76 -9.66
CA ASN A 25 6.79 -5.76 -10.87
C ASN A 25 6.24 -4.72 -11.85
N GLY A 26 6.93 -3.59 -11.95
CA GLY A 26 6.48 -2.46 -12.76
C GLY A 26 6.23 -2.82 -14.21
N LYS A 27 6.97 -3.79 -14.79
CA LYS A 27 6.71 -4.24 -16.17
C LYS A 27 5.37 -4.97 -16.29
N ASP A 28 5.07 -5.87 -15.36
CA ASP A 28 3.82 -6.64 -15.39
C ASP A 28 2.64 -5.73 -15.12
N LEU A 29 2.80 -4.77 -14.20
CA LEU A 29 1.77 -3.79 -13.87
C LEU A 29 1.53 -2.78 -15.01
N GLU A 30 2.60 -2.30 -15.67
CA GLU A 30 2.48 -1.48 -16.89
C GLU A 30 1.76 -2.25 -18.00
N ASN A 31 2.15 -3.49 -18.27
CA ASN A 31 1.54 -4.32 -19.31
C ASN A 31 0.07 -4.63 -19.00
N HIS A 32 -0.25 -4.92 -17.73
CA HIS A 32 -1.61 -5.16 -17.29
C HIS A 32 -2.49 -3.92 -17.48
N PHE A 33 -1.98 -2.75 -17.08
CA PHE A 33 -2.69 -1.49 -17.26
C PHE A 33 -2.91 -1.15 -18.74
N LEU A 34 -1.89 -1.32 -19.58
CA LEU A 34 -2.02 -1.13 -21.03
C LEU A 34 -3.04 -2.10 -21.65
N SER A 35 -3.09 -3.36 -21.18
CA SER A 35 -4.09 -4.32 -21.64
C SER A 35 -5.51 -3.93 -21.23
N ILE A 36 -5.70 -3.38 -20.03
CA ILE A 36 -7.00 -2.84 -19.59
C ILE A 36 -7.36 -1.62 -20.44
N TRP A 37 -6.40 -0.72 -20.65
CA TRP A 37 -6.61 0.47 -21.46
C TRP A 37 -7.06 0.10 -22.87
N ASP A 38 -6.39 -0.85 -23.51
CA ASP A 38 -6.72 -1.30 -24.87
C ASP A 38 -8.16 -1.86 -24.96
N LYS A 39 -8.62 -2.56 -23.93
CA LYS A 39 -9.97 -3.13 -23.84
C LYS A 39 -11.08 -2.12 -23.53
N LEU A 40 -10.75 -0.89 -23.12
CA LEU A 40 -11.76 0.14 -22.86
C LEU A 40 -12.45 0.60 -24.16
N SER A 41 -13.72 0.98 -24.03
CA SER A 41 -14.47 1.61 -25.12
C SER A 41 -13.85 2.94 -25.53
N GLU A 42 -13.99 3.33 -26.80
CA GLU A 42 -13.45 4.61 -27.28
C GLU A 42 -14.07 5.82 -26.57
N GLU A 43 -15.34 5.74 -26.16
CA GLU A 43 -16.00 6.78 -25.37
C GLU A 43 -15.27 6.99 -24.02
N THR A 44 -14.96 5.90 -23.32
CA THR A 44 -14.23 5.97 -22.05
C THR A 44 -12.79 6.48 -22.25
N LYS A 45 -12.10 6.02 -23.30
CA LYS A 45 -10.75 6.50 -23.65
C LYS A 45 -10.75 8.00 -23.96
N ALA A 46 -11.76 8.50 -24.66
CA ALA A 46 -11.90 9.92 -24.98
C ALA A 46 -12.15 10.78 -23.73
N VAL A 47 -12.90 10.27 -22.75
CA VAL A 47 -13.16 10.96 -21.47
C VAL A 47 -11.89 11.10 -20.64
N TYR A 48 -11.07 10.05 -20.53
CA TYR A 48 -9.81 10.11 -19.79
C TYR A 48 -8.69 10.82 -20.56
N GLY A 49 -8.71 10.71 -21.90
CA GLY A 49 -7.72 11.27 -22.80
C GLY A 49 -6.40 10.48 -22.83
N ASP A 50 -5.71 10.51 -23.96
CA ASP A 50 -4.44 9.76 -24.15
C ASP A 50 -3.31 10.21 -23.22
N ASN A 51 -3.41 11.42 -22.66
CA ASN A 51 -2.42 11.92 -21.73
C ASN A 51 -2.50 11.19 -20.36
N TYR A 52 -3.67 10.70 -19.98
CA TYR A 52 -3.88 9.99 -18.71
C TYR A 52 -2.99 8.74 -18.60
N VAL A 53 -2.89 7.95 -19.68
CA VAL A 53 -2.04 6.75 -19.70
C VAL A 53 -0.58 7.11 -19.52
N LYS A 54 -0.11 8.16 -20.20
CA LYS A 54 1.28 8.61 -20.10
C LYS A 54 1.62 9.07 -18.68
N GLU A 55 0.75 9.87 -18.09
CA GLU A 55 0.92 10.35 -16.71
C GLU A 55 0.86 9.19 -15.70
N PHE A 56 -0.09 8.27 -15.86
CA PHE A 56 -0.20 7.09 -15.01
C PHE A 56 1.06 6.23 -15.06
N LEU A 57 1.61 5.97 -16.25
CA LEU A 57 2.86 5.21 -16.40
C LEU A 57 4.05 5.92 -15.72
N VAL A 58 4.11 7.25 -15.79
CA VAL A 58 5.16 8.03 -15.08
C VAL A 58 5.02 7.90 -13.57
N VAL A 59 3.80 8.03 -13.05
CA VAL A 59 3.51 7.86 -11.61
C VAL A 59 3.85 6.44 -11.17
N LEU A 60 3.45 5.43 -11.95
CA LEU A 60 3.72 4.02 -11.65
C LEU A 60 5.22 3.73 -11.55
N ARG A 61 6.01 4.21 -12.53
CA ARG A 61 7.47 4.09 -12.52
C ARG A 61 8.11 4.80 -11.32
N LYS A 62 7.59 5.97 -10.95
CA LYS A 62 8.07 6.73 -9.78
C LYS A 62 7.76 5.99 -8.48
N SER A 63 6.56 5.44 -8.34
CA SER A 63 6.15 4.60 -7.21
C SER A 63 7.00 3.33 -7.11
N GLN A 64 7.32 2.69 -8.24
CA GLN A 64 8.19 1.52 -8.27
C GLN A 64 9.62 1.85 -7.78
N LYS A 65 10.16 3.03 -8.13
CA LYS A 65 11.45 3.49 -7.62
C LYS A 65 11.45 3.73 -6.11
N ASN A 66 10.31 4.11 -5.55
CA ASN A 66 10.14 4.32 -4.12
C ASN A 66 9.89 3.02 -3.33
N CYS A 67 9.73 1.88 -4.01
CA CYS A 67 9.54 0.59 -3.34
C CYS A 67 10.85 0.12 -2.70
N SER A 68 10.81 -0.15 -1.40
CA SER A 68 11.94 -0.69 -0.66
C SER A 68 12.23 -2.13 -1.11
N PRO A 69 13.49 -2.49 -1.44
CA PRO A 69 13.87 -3.88 -1.71
C PRO A 69 13.95 -4.72 -0.42
N ASN A 70 13.93 -4.08 0.75
CA ASN A 70 14.15 -4.76 2.01
C ASN A 70 12.85 -5.34 2.59
N LEU A 71 12.48 -6.53 2.12
CA LEU A 71 11.34 -7.30 2.63
C LEU A 71 11.46 -7.71 4.10
N ARG A 72 12.66 -7.61 4.68
CA ARG A 72 12.91 -7.99 6.07
C ARG A 72 12.09 -7.15 7.06
N LEU A 73 11.76 -5.91 6.70
CA LEU A 73 10.91 -5.06 7.54
C LEU A 73 9.54 -5.69 7.82
N VAL A 74 9.00 -6.47 6.88
CA VAL A 74 7.73 -7.19 7.07
C VAL A 74 7.95 -8.44 7.90
N THR A 75 8.99 -9.23 7.59
CA THR A 75 9.28 -10.47 8.31
C THR A 75 9.63 -10.21 9.78
N ASP A 76 10.39 -9.16 10.07
CA ASP A 76 10.75 -8.76 11.42
C ASP A 76 9.50 -8.33 12.22
N CYS A 77 8.53 -7.67 11.57
CA CYS A 77 7.24 -7.33 12.20
C CYS A 77 6.41 -8.59 12.48
N MET A 78 6.44 -9.58 11.57
CA MET A 78 5.77 -10.87 11.77
C MET A 78 6.42 -11.64 12.92
N GLU A 79 7.75 -11.73 12.95
CA GLU A 79 8.50 -12.39 14.01
C GLU A 79 8.21 -11.76 15.36
N HIS A 80 8.24 -10.43 15.46
CA HIS A 80 7.90 -9.72 16.70
C HIS A 80 6.43 -9.93 17.10
N ALA A 81 5.50 -10.00 16.14
CA ALA A 81 4.09 -10.27 16.42
C ALA A 81 3.86 -11.69 17.00
N LEU A 82 4.67 -12.66 16.59
CA LEU A 82 4.57 -14.06 17.01
C LEU A 82 5.33 -14.36 18.30
N THR A 83 6.49 -13.73 18.51
CA THR A 83 7.41 -14.03 19.63
C THR A 83 7.18 -13.15 20.86
N SER A 84 6.53 -11.98 20.71
CA SER A 84 6.36 -11.05 21.83
C SER A 84 5.28 -11.51 22.81
N CYS A 85 5.58 -11.43 24.11
CA CYS A 85 4.59 -11.62 25.18
C CYS A 85 3.43 -10.60 25.08
N TYR A 86 3.70 -9.40 24.56
CA TYR A 86 2.74 -8.30 24.40
C TYR A 86 2.79 -7.73 22.97
N PRO A 87 2.25 -8.48 21.98
CA PRO A 87 2.29 -8.05 20.60
C PRO A 87 1.43 -6.80 20.39
N ARG A 88 1.93 -5.87 19.58
CA ARG A 88 1.20 -4.66 19.19
C ARG A 88 0.02 -5.00 18.31
N ALA A 89 -1.02 -4.18 18.44
CA ALA A 89 -2.21 -4.19 17.62
C ALA A 89 -1.98 -4.04 16.11
N ARG A 90 -1.04 -3.16 15.76
CA ARG A 90 -0.77 -2.69 14.41
C ARG A 90 0.74 -2.51 14.27
N TYR A 91 1.31 -3.15 13.26
CA TYR A 91 2.69 -3.01 12.85
C TYR A 91 2.71 -2.41 11.45
N SER A 92 3.32 -1.24 11.33
CA SER A 92 3.58 -0.61 10.04
C SER A 92 4.98 -1.03 9.60
N ALA A 93 5.06 -1.92 8.62
CA ALA A 93 6.32 -2.40 8.06
C ALA A 93 6.73 -1.43 6.95
N GLY A 94 7.70 -0.55 7.22
CA GLY A 94 8.13 0.50 6.30
C GLY A 94 8.27 1.86 6.97
N TRP A 95 9.27 2.65 6.55
CA TRP A 95 9.47 4.02 7.05
C TRP A 95 8.45 4.99 6.43
N ASP A 96 8.05 4.72 5.19
CA ASP A 96 6.97 5.36 4.45
C ASP A 96 5.63 5.26 5.19
N ALA A 97 5.26 4.07 5.67
CA ALA A 97 4.04 3.88 6.43
C ALA A 97 4.02 4.72 7.72
N LYS A 98 5.16 4.85 8.42
CA LYS A 98 5.26 5.73 9.60
C LYS A 98 5.19 7.21 9.23
N LEU A 99 5.80 7.62 8.11
CA LEU A 99 5.79 9.00 7.64
C LEU A 99 4.41 9.47 7.16
N PHE A 100 3.55 8.56 6.66
CA PHE A 100 2.16 8.90 6.35
C PHE A 100 1.26 8.88 7.60
N TYR A 101 1.35 7.84 8.43
CA TYR A 101 0.47 7.69 9.59
C TYR A 101 0.66 8.75 10.67
N ILE A 102 1.90 9.18 10.93
CA ILE A 102 2.20 10.17 11.98
C ILE A 102 1.54 11.52 11.66
N PRO A 103 1.81 12.21 10.54
CA PRO A 103 1.16 13.48 10.24
C PRO A 103 -0.36 13.35 10.08
N LEU A 104 -0.87 12.24 9.50
CA LEU A 104 -2.31 12.01 9.40
C LEU A 104 -3.00 11.87 10.76
N SER A 105 -2.32 11.28 11.76
CA SER A 105 -2.84 11.15 13.12
C SER A 105 -2.89 12.46 13.91
N TYR A 106 -2.14 13.48 13.49
CA TYR A 106 -2.15 14.83 14.08
C TYR A 106 -2.99 15.83 13.27
N LEU A 107 -3.48 15.46 12.09
CA LEU A 107 -4.34 16.30 11.27
C LEU A 107 -5.80 16.20 11.75
N PRO A 108 -6.52 17.33 11.92
CA PRO A 108 -7.93 17.33 12.28
C PRO A 108 -8.77 16.55 11.25
N SER A 109 -9.73 15.77 11.72
CA SER A 109 -10.59 14.88 10.90
C SER A 109 -11.27 15.57 9.71
N ALA A 110 -11.42 16.90 9.75
CA ALA A 110 -12.00 17.70 8.68
C ALA A 110 -11.18 17.73 7.38
N LEU A 111 -9.86 17.48 7.42
CA LEU A 111 -9.01 17.50 6.21
C LEU A 111 -8.84 16.12 5.56
N THR A 112 -9.19 15.05 6.26
CA THR A 112 -9.08 13.67 5.77
C THR A 112 -10.28 13.21 4.92
N ASP A 113 -11.40 13.94 4.94
CA ASP A 113 -12.63 13.63 4.17
C ASP A 113 -12.69 14.34 2.80
N LEU A 114 -11.66 15.12 2.41
CA LEU A 114 -11.73 15.98 1.22
C LEU A 114 -10.89 15.50 0.01
N THR A 115 -10.39 14.26 0.03
CA THR A 115 -9.64 13.65 -1.09
C THR A 115 -10.25 12.35 -1.55
#